data_AF-A0A814K0N9-F1
#
_entry.id   AF-A0A814K0N9-F1
#
_cell.length_a   1.000
_cell.length_b   1.000
_cell.length_c   1.000
_cell.angle_alpha   90.00
_cell.angle_beta   90.00
_cell.angle_gamma   90.00
#
_symmetry.space_group_name_H-M   'P 1'
#
loop_
_entity.id
_entity.type
_entity.pdbx_description
1 polymer ?
#
loop_
_entity_poly.entity_id
_entity_poly.type
_entity_poly.pdbx_seq_one_letter_code
_entity_poly.pdbx_strand_id
1 'polypeptide(L)'
;MALAAVNTGKAVMHTQRGWRSLIKPYLLTTVGIGTSVTLGDFICQYLERSKKIKDNDSTSKSFSSVLPWWDMKRSLVMCTSATFVIAPWNFTLSRIIERLFPGRQNIQIVKKMLTNTLFAPVGICLVFISVTLLNGRSLQEAKAKIKNDMLKTFVTGTCYWPFISFINFRYIPLDYRPFVGSLAGAIWNIYISFVAHNTTVENSNNTRQISTETKTKTKTNFLSETIENIILVLRKILNTSDQNKKDFFFVGIQPSFGCIILNENFIEYASYFFYLVFAGLFPILIASSFSLLAYRNVRRIIRRQIPIERRRFDRQITKMIFFRVVLFVIFTLPYTIYCIYAVNIKINSIDVLRIAIEGLIQIVFLSFFDLNYAISFYVFLVSIPRYRRQVKYVLINKYWQQLKNWCFPIENQVHPENIATSHANIDPE
;
A
#
# COMPACT_ATOMS: atom_id res chain seq x y z
N MET A 1 47.86 -23.48 10.73
CA MET A 1 47.66 -22.14 10.13
C MET A 1 46.47 -22.05 9.17
N ALA A 2 46.36 -22.91 8.14
CA ALA A 2 45.26 -22.84 7.16
C ALA A 2 43.85 -23.04 7.77
N LEU A 3 43.69 -23.95 8.73
CA LEU A 3 42.43 -24.17 9.45
C LEU A 3 42.01 -22.97 10.32
N ALA A 4 42.98 -22.28 10.92
CA ALA A 4 42.73 -21.06 11.68
C ALA A 4 42.28 -19.91 10.76
N ALA A 5 42.89 -19.77 9.57
CA ALA A 5 42.52 -18.77 8.57
C ALA A 5 41.12 -19.01 7.95
N VAL A 6 40.73 -20.27 7.75
CA VAL A 6 39.39 -20.63 7.27
C VAL A 6 38.33 -20.38 8.34
N ASN A 7 38.64 -20.68 9.61
CA ASN A 7 37.71 -20.43 10.72
C ASN A 7 37.57 -18.93 11.02
N THR A 8 38.64 -18.13 10.95
CA THR A 8 38.55 -16.67 11.05
C THR A 8 37.82 -16.06 9.86
N GLY A 9 38.04 -16.55 8.63
CA GLY A 9 37.29 -16.11 7.44
C GLY A 9 35.79 -16.40 7.53
N LYS A 10 35.40 -17.59 8.05
CA LYS A 10 33.99 -17.94 8.31
C LYS A 10 33.40 -17.08 9.43
N ALA A 11 34.14 -16.83 10.51
CA ALA A 11 33.71 -15.98 11.61
C ALA A 11 33.50 -14.52 11.17
N VAL A 12 34.40 -13.98 10.35
CA VAL A 12 34.32 -12.64 9.74
C VAL A 12 33.16 -12.54 8.75
N MET A 13 32.94 -13.54 7.90
CA MET A 13 31.77 -13.56 7.00
C MET A 13 30.44 -13.68 7.75
N HIS A 14 30.39 -14.44 8.84
CA HIS A 14 29.20 -14.60 9.67
C HIS A 14 28.88 -13.32 10.45
N THR A 15 29.91 -12.64 10.99
CA THR A 15 29.74 -11.30 11.58
C THR A 15 29.35 -10.28 10.52
N GLN A 16 29.99 -10.24 9.35
CA GLN A 16 29.67 -9.27 8.30
C GLN A 16 28.24 -9.44 7.74
N ARG A 17 27.72 -10.68 7.64
CA ARG A 17 26.29 -10.95 7.36
C ARG A 17 25.39 -10.53 8.52
N GLY A 18 25.77 -10.81 9.76
CA GLY A 18 25.03 -10.41 10.96
C GLY A 18 24.86 -8.90 11.07
N TRP A 19 25.95 -8.14 10.91
CA TRP A 19 25.94 -6.67 10.94
C TRP A 19 25.08 -6.07 9.81
N ARG A 20 25.18 -6.60 8.57
CA ARG A 20 24.31 -6.17 7.47
C ARG A 20 22.83 -6.48 7.71
N SER A 21 22.53 -7.58 8.40
CA SER A 21 21.16 -7.96 8.78
C SER A 21 20.56 -7.13 9.92
N LEU A 22 21.37 -6.33 10.62
CA LEU A 22 20.94 -5.46 11.71
C LEU A 22 20.92 -3.98 11.27
N ILE A 23 22.00 -3.50 10.67
CA ILE A 23 22.16 -2.09 10.25
C ILE A 23 21.12 -1.70 9.20
N LYS A 24 20.94 -2.52 8.16
CA LYS A 24 20.04 -2.18 7.05
C LYS A 24 18.59 -1.99 7.52
N PRO A 25 17.96 -2.93 8.25
CA PRO A 25 16.58 -2.72 8.72
C PRO A 25 16.50 -1.64 9.80
N TYR A 26 17.53 -1.44 10.62
CA TYR A 26 17.58 -0.32 11.56
C TYR A 26 17.56 1.04 10.84
N LEU A 27 18.42 1.23 9.84
CA LEU A 27 18.45 2.45 9.02
C LEU A 27 17.13 2.68 8.26
N LEU A 28 16.53 1.62 7.72
CA LEU A 28 15.21 1.73 7.08
C LEU A 28 14.12 2.15 8.08
N THR A 29 14.22 1.69 9.33
CA THR A 29 13.28 2.06 10.39
C THR A 29 13.47 3.51 10.80
N THR A 30 14.71 3.96 10.99
CA THR A 30 15.01 5.35 11.41
C THR A 30 14.65 6.36 10.32
N VAL A 31 15.02 6.09 9.06
CA VAL A 31 14.67 6.95 7.92
C VAL A 31 13.16 6.93 7.66
N GLY A 32 12.51 5.77 7.72
CA GLY A 32 11.07 5.65 7.49
C GLY A 32 10.25 6.41 8.54
N ILE A 33 10.53 6.18 9.82
CA ILE A 33 9.79 6.82 10.92
C ILE A 33 10.09 8.33 10.96
N GLY A 34 11.35 8.74 10.77
CA GLY A 34 11.73 10.15 10.73
C GLY A 34 11.05 10.92 9.61
N THR A 35 11.08 10.39 8.38
CA THR A 35 10.43 11.05 7.23
C THR A 35 8.91 11.07 7.35
N SER A 36 8.30 9.98 7.82
CA SER A 36 6.84 9.90 8.05
C SER A 36 6.35 10.92 9.07
N VAL A 37 7.03 11.02 10.23
CA VAL A 37 6.65 11.98 11.27
C VAL A 37 6.84 13.42 10.80
N THR A 38 7.94 13.70 10.10
CA THR A 38 8.21 15.04 9.54
C THR A 38 7.18 15.43 8.50
N LEU A 39 6.82 14.52 7.59
CA LEU A 39 5.79 14.76 6.58
C LEU A 39 4.41 14.94 7.21
N GLY A 40 4.08 14.14 8.23
CA GLY A 40 2.84 14.29 8.99
C GLY A 40 2.74 15.64 9.68
N ASP A 41 3.82 16.11 10.32
CA ASP A 41 3.86 17.44 10.95
C ASP A 41 3.79 18.57 9.90
N PHE A 42 4.44 18.42 8.75
CA PHE A 42 4.33 19.37 7.63
C PHE A 42 2.88 19.53 7.16
N ILE A 43 2.18 18.41 6.94
CA ILE A 43 0.76 18.41 6.55
C ILE A 43 -0.10 19.02 7.65
N CYS A 44 0.18 18.70 8.92
CA CYS A 44 -0.52 19.29 10.07
C CYS A 44 -0.40 20.82 10.07
N GLN A 45 0.81 21.36 9.95
CA GLN A 45 1.04 22.80 9.93
C GLN A 45 0.38 23.48 8.72
N TYR A 46 0.37 22.83 7.56
CA TYR A 46 -0.34 23.31 6.37
C TYR A 46 -1.86 23.41 6.62
N LEU A 47 -2.46 22.37 7.20
CA LEU A 47 -3.90 22.33 7.52
C LEU A 47 -4.27 23.37 8.60
N GLU A 48 -3.45 23.50 9.65
CA GLU A 48 -3.62 24.51 10.70
C GLU A 48 -3.63 25.94 10.09
N ARG A 49 -2.76 26.22 9.12
CA ARG A 49 -2.67 27.52 8.44
C ARG A 49 -3.84 27.77 7.48
N SER A 50 -4.18 26.80 6.63
CA SER A 50 -5.28 26.93 5.66
C SER A 50 -6.60 27.31 6.35
N LYS A 51 -6.85 26.74 7.54
CA LYS A 51 -8.04 27.08 8.32
C LYS A 51 -7.93 28.40 9.08
N LYS A 52 -6.76 28.77 9.64
CA LYS A 52 -6.56 30.13 10.21
C LYS A 52 -6.85 31.23 9.19
N ILE A 53 -6.50 31.02 7.92
CA ILE A 53 -6.83 31.95 6.83
C ILE A 53 -8.35 32.02 6.62
N LYS A 54 -9.05 30.88 6.68
CA LYS A 54 -10.51 30.80 6.53
C LYS A 54 -11.28 31.42 7.72
N ASP A 55 -10.76 31.28 8.94
CA ASP A 55 -11.38 31.82 10.16
C ASP A 55 -11.06 33.33 10.35
N ASN A 56 -9.89 33.82 9.92
CA ASN A 56 -9.50 35.24 10.04
C ASN A 56 -10.11 36.17 8.97
N ASP A 57 -10.78 35.65 7.94
CA ASP A 57 -11.52 36.50 6.99
C ASP A 57 -12.73 37.21 7.65
N SER A 58 -13.03 36.92 8.94
CA SER A 58 -14.03 37.64 9.74
C SER A 58 -13.48 38.79 10.60
N THR A 59 -12.18 38.85 10.92
CA THR A 59 -11.62 39.93 11.76
C THR A 59 -10.09 40.07 11.61
N SER A 60 -9.67 41.21 11.04
CA SER A 60 -8.31 41.79 11.03
C SER A 60 -7.24 41.13 10.12
N LYS A 61 -6.91 41.83 9.02
CA LYS A 61 -5.92 41.43 8.00
C LYS A 61 -4.48 41.91 8.24
N SER A 62 -4.12 42.44 9.42
CA SER A 62 -2.91 43.28 9.50
C SER A 62 -1.60 42.64 10.03
N PHE A 63 -1.59 41.43 10.61
CA PHE A 63 -0.36 40.94 11.28
C PHE A 63 0.12 39.53 10.88
N SER A 64 -0.66 38.79 10.09
CA SER A 64 -0.34 37.39 9.72
C SER A 64 0.63 37.23 8.54
N SER A 65 1.05 38.31 7.89
CA SER A 65 1.86 38.27 6.65
C SER A 65 3.37 38.16 6.87
N VAL A 66 3.87 38.29 8.11
CA VAL A 66 5.33 38.33 8.39
C VAL A 66 5.85 37.04 9.04
N LEU A 67 4.99 36.17 9.57
CA LEU A 67 5.44 34.89 10.14
C LEU A 67 5.67 33.81 9.06
N PRO A 68 6.82 33.08 9.12
CA PRO A 68 7.08 31.97 8.22
C PRO A 68 5.94 30.93 8.31
N TRP A 69 5.52 30.44 7.16
CA TRP A 69 4.39 29.52 7.03
C TRP A 69 4.65 28.11 7.59
N TRP A 70 5.92 27.82 7.86
CA TRP A 70 6.40 26.56 8.38
C TRP A 70 7.26 26.81 9.61
N ASP A 71 6.87 26.22 10.74
CA ASP A 71 7.67 26.11 11.94
C ASP A 71 8.68 24.96 11.78
N MET A 72 9.82 25.31 11.21
CA MET A 72 10.94 24.39 11.00
C MET A 72 11.48 23.84 12.33
N LYS A 73 11.41 24.61 13.42
CA LYS A 73 11.86 24.17 14.75
C LYS A 73 10.98 23.03 15.25
N ARG A 74 9.65 23.17 15.15
CA ARG A 74 8.68 22.11 15.50
C ARG A 74 8.94 20.83 14.69
N SER A 75 9.07 20.94 13.37
CA SER A 75 9.31 19.77 12.52
C SER A 75 10.66 19.10 12.81
N LEU A 76 11.70 19.88 13.12
CA LEU A 76 13.02 19.35 13.48
C LEU A 76 13.00 18.64 14.84
N VAL A 77 12.28 19.17 15.83
CA VAL A 77 12.06 18.51 17.14
C VAL A 77 11.32 17.18 16.95
N MET A 78 10.29 17.15 16.09
CA MET A 78 9.54 15.94 15.80
C MET A 78 10.41 14.90 15.06
N CYS A 79 11.20 15.33 14.08
CA CYS A 79 12.14 14.48 13.35
C CYS A 79 13.21 13.88 14.27
N THR A 80 13.87 14.70 15.08
CA THR A 80 14.93 14.26 16.01
C THR A 80 14.37 13.29 17.06
N SER A 81 13.22 13.59 17.66
CA SER A 81 12.50 12.66 18.53
C SER A 81 12.20 11.32 17.84
N ALA A 82 11.69 11.38 16.61
CA ALA A 82 11.31 10.20 15.83
C ALA A 82 12.51 9.32 15.47
N THR A 83 13.61 9.91 15.02
CA THR A 83 14.80 9.18 14.58
C THR A 83 15.61 8.62 15.74
N PHE A 84 15.76 9.35 16.84
CA PHE A 84 16.66 8.96 17.93
C PHE A 84 15.97 8.26 19.11
N VAL A 85 14.65 8.42 19.27
CA VAL A 85 13.92 7.83 20.40
C VAL A 85 12.91 6.79 19.91
N ILE A 86 12.03 7.18 18.99
CA ILE A 86 10.91 6.33 18.55
C ILE A 86 11.42 5.16 17.71
N ALA A 87 12.31 5.41 16.76
CA ALA A 87 12.79 4.38 15.86
C ALA A 87 13.61 3.28 16.55
N PRO A 88 14.55 3.59 17.48
CA PRO A 88 15.24 2.55 18.25
C PRO A 88 14.28 1.73 19.12
N TRP A 89 13.30 2.38 19.76
CA TRP A 89 12.28 1.70 20.55
C TRP A 89 11.46 0.71 19.71
N ASN A 90 10.91 1.16 18.58
CA ASN A 90 10.10 0.31 17.71
C ASN A 90 10.91 -0.83 17.07
N PHE A 91 12.16 -0.56 16.69
CA PHE A 91 13.06 -1.58 16.13
C PHE A 91 13.38 -2.68 17.15
N THR A 92 13.75 -2.29 18.38
CA THR A 92 14.08 -3.22 19.45
C THR A 92 12.86 -4.03 19.89
N LEU A 93 11.73 -3.38 20.13
CA LEU A 93 10.47 -4.04 20.52
C LEU A 93 10.01 -5.05 19.46
N SER A 94 10.04 -4.68 18.18
CA SER A 94 9.66 -5.59 17.09
C SER A 94 10.53 -6.86 17.05
N ARG A 95 11.83 -6.74 17.33
CA ARG A 95 12.73 -7.90 17.39
C ARG A 95 12.54 -8.73 18.66
N ILE A 96 12.26 -8.11 19.79
CA ILE A 96 11.94 -8.82 21.04
C ILE A 96 10.67 -9.64 20.83
N ILE A 97 9.62 -9.05 20.28
CA ILE A 97 8.35 -9.73 19.98
C ILE A 97 8.54 -10.90 19.02
N GLU A 98 9.37 -10.75 17.97
CA GLU A 98 9.67 -11.85 17.05
C GLU A 98 10.51 -12.97 17.67
N ARG A 99 11.37 -12.66 18.66
CA ARG A 99 12.12 -13.67 19.42
C ARG A 99 11.23 -14.41 20.42
N LEU A 100 10.30 -13.72 21.07
CA LEU A 100 9.39 -14.30 22.06
C LEU A 100 8.32 -15.19 21.42
N PHE A 101 7.85 -14.82 20.23
CA PHE A 101 6.77 -15.54 19.54
C PHE A 101 7.18 -15.89 18.10
N PRO A 102 8.02 -16.91 17.88
CA PRO A 102 8.42 -17.27 16.53
C PRO A 102 7.24 -17.84 15.71
N GLY A 103 7.19 -17.50 14.43
CA GLY A 103 6.20 -18.04 13.48
C GLY A 103 5.04 -17.09 13.12
N ARG A 104 4.13 -17.62 12.28
CA ARG A 104 2.98 -16.88 11.69
C ARG A 104 1.63 -17.55 11.92
N GLN A 105 1.53 -18.46 12.89
CA GLN A 105 0.26 -19.05 13.27
C GLN A 105 -0.66 -17.98 13.89
N ASN A 106 -1.98 -18.12 13.74
CA ASN A 106 -2.94 -17.13 14.22
C ASN A 106 -2.77 -16.82 15.72
N ILE A 107 -2.55 -17.86 16.54
CA ILE A 107 -2.30 -17.70 17.99
C ILE A 107 -1.03 -16.87 18.27
N GLN A 108 0.04 -17.07 17.51
CA GLN A 108 1.29 -16.34 17.68
C GLN A 108 1.12 -14.88 17.27
N ILE A 109 0.35 -14.60 16.22
CA ILE A 109 0.06 -13.24 15.77
C ILE A 109 -0.74 -12.47 16.82
N VAL A 110 -1.76 -13.10 17.41
CA VAL A 110 -2.52 -12.48 18.51
C VAL A 110 -1.61 -12.18 19.70
N LYS A 111 -0.72 -13.10 20.10
CA LYS A 111 0.27 -12.86 21.16
C LYS A 111 1.20 -11.69 20.84
N LYS A 112 1.68 -11.59 19.60
CA LYS A 112 2.51 -10.46 19.13
C LYS A 112 1.74 -9.14 19.22
N MET A 113 0.49 -9.11 18.79
CA MET A 113 -0.37 -7.91 18.86
C MET A 113 -0.60 -7.47 20.29
N LEU A 114 -1.00 -8.39 21.18
CA LEU A 114 -1.24 -8.10 22.60
C LEU A 114 0.03 -7.56 23.28
N THR A 115 1.18 -8.17 22.99
CA THR A 115 2.46 -7.72 23.52
C THR A 115 2.81 -6.33 23.01
N ASN A 116 2.61 -6.05 21.72
CA ASN A 116 2.85 -4.72 21.15
C ASN A 116 1.95 -3.65 21.79
N THR A 117 0.67 -3.96 22.03
CA THR A 117 -0.27 -3.07 22.72
C THR A 117 0.11 -2.86 24.19
N LEU A 118 0.55 -3.91 24.88
CA LEU A 118 0.97 -3.83 26.29
C LEU A 118 2.16 -2.89 26.49
N PHE A 119 3.11 -2.88 25.54
CA PHE A 119 4.28 -2.00 25.58
C PHE A 119 4.06 -0.62 24.92
N ALA A 120 2.89 -0.37 24.33
CA ALA A 120 2.57 0.92 23.71
C ALA A 120 2.62 2.13 24.67
N PRO A 121 2.15 2.04 25.95
CA PRO A 121 2.25 3.16 26.88
C PRO A 121 3.67 3.64 27.12
N VAL A 122 4.65 2.72 27.14
CA VAL A 122 6.07 3.07 27.28
C VAL A 122 6.54 3.90 26.08
N GLY A 123 6.17 3.48 24.86
CA GLY A 123 6.46 4.23 23.64
C GLY A 123 5.83 5.63 23.64
N ILE A 124 4.57 5.76 24.09
CA ILE A 124 3.87 7.05 24.18
C ILE A 124 4.57 7.98 25.19
N CYS A 125 4.94 7.47 26.36
CA CYS A 125 5.69 8.24 27.37
C CYS A 125 7.04 8.72 26.82
N LEU A 126 7.77 7.86 26.10
CA LEU A 126 9.04 8.23 25.47
C LEU A 126 8.85 9.40 24.49
N VAL A 127 7.80 9.38 23.67
CA VAL A 127 7.47 10.48 22.74
C VAL A 127 7.16 11.77 23.47
N PHE A 128 6.32 11.72 24.50
CA PHE A 128 5.94 12.92 25.23
C PHE A 128 7.12 13.53 25.98
N ILE A 129 7.99 12.70 26.58
CA ILE A 129 9.20 13.18 27.24
C ILE A 129 10.16 13.78 26.23
N SER A 130 10.48 13.06 25.14
CA SER A 130 11.46 13.50 24.16
C SER A 130 11.03 14.81 23.48
N VAL A 131 9.78 14.91 23.01
CA VAL A 131 9.28 16.13 22.36
C VAL A 131 9.21 17.29 23.35
N THR A 132 8.86 17.06 24.61
CA THR A 132 8.76 18.14 25.61
C THR A 132 10.15 18.69 25.96
N LEU A 133 11.11 17.81 26.21
CA LEU A 133 12.49 18.21 26.53
C LEU A 133 13.19 18.89 25.34
N LEU A 134 13.00 18.38 24.12
CA LEU A 134 13.57 19.00 22.91
C LEU A 134 12.98 20.37 22.60
N ASN A 135 11.77 20.67 23.10
CA ASN A 135 11.19 22.00 23.06
C ASN A 135 11.70 22.95 24.17
N GLY A 136 12.64 22.50 25.01
CA GLY A 136 13.22 23.28 26.11
C GLY A 136 12.34 23.36 27.35
N ARG A 137 11.31 22.51 27.46
CA ARG A 137 10.38 22.50 28.60
C ARG A 137 10.86 21.58 29.72
N SER A 138 10.36 21.81 30.93
CA SER A 138 10.76 21.05 32.11
C SER A 138 10.21 19.61 32.13
N LEU A 139 10.85 18.72 32.88
CA LEU A 139 10.36 17.35 33.09
C LEU A 139 9.01 17.33 33.84
N GLN A 140 8.72 18.36 34.64
CA GLN A 140 7.44 18.50 35.32
C GLN A 140 6.30 18.73 34.33
N GLU A 141 6.52 19.56 33.31
CA GLU A 141 5.57 19.75 32.21
C GLU A 141 5.37 18.48 31.39
N ALA A 142 6.43 17.70 31.17
CA ALA A 142 6.31 16.39 30.50
C ALA A 142 5.42 15.42 31.31
N LYS A 143 5.58 15.39 32.64
CA LYS A 143 4.72 14.59 33.53
C LYS A 143 3.26 15.06 33.48
N ALA A 144 3.03 16.36 33.48
CA ALA A 144 1.68 16.93 33.35
C ALA A 144 1.04 16.53 32.01
N LYS A 145 1.80 16.62 30.91
CA LYS A 145 1.35 16.20 29.58
C LYS A 145 1.00 14.71 29.53
N ILE A 146 1.83 13.85 30.11
CA ILE A 146 1.53 12.42 30.23
C ILE A 146 0.24 12.20 31.02
N LYS A 147 0.08 12.86 32.17
CA LYS A 147 -1.12 12.69 33.01
C LYS A 147 -2.42 13.06 32.26
N ASN A 148 -2.38 14.11 31.45
CA ASN A 148 -3.55 14.62 30.75
C ASN A 148 -3.86 13.86 29.45
N ASP A 149 -2.82 13.59 28.64
CA ASP A 149 -3.03 13.13 27.26
C ASP A 149 -2.79 11.63 27.06
N MET A 150 -2.13 10.93 28.01
CA MET A 150 -1.73 9.53 27.83
C MET A 150 -2.93 8.61 27.64
N LEU A 151 -3.96 8.69 28.50
CA LEU A 151 -5.12 7.81 28.41
C LEU A 151 -5.87 8.01 27.09
N LYS A 152 -6.12 9.27 26.70
CA LYS A 152 -6.75 9.60 25.42
C LYS A 152 -5.93 9.02 24.25
N THR A 153 -4.62 9.28 24.23
CA THR A 153 -3.72 8.79 23.18
C THR A 153 -3.67 7.27 23.11
N PHE A 154 -3.63 6.59 24.27
CA PHE A 154 -3.56 5.14 24.35
C PHE A 154 -4.87 4.47 23.90
N VAL A 155 -6.03 4.95 24.34
CA VAL A 155 -7.33 4.39 23.97
C VAL A 155 -7.56 4.53 22.46
N THR A 156 -7.36 5.74 21.93
CA THR A 156 -7.47 6.01 20.49
C THR A 156 -6.47 5.18 19.68
N GLY A 157 -5.25 5.03 20.19
CA GLY A 157 -4.22 4.21 19.55
C GLY A 157 -4.57 2.71 19.57
N THR A 158 -5.23 2.23 20.62
CA THR A 158 -5.64 0.83 20.75
C THR A 158 -6.75 0.45 19.78
N CYS A 159 -7.51 1.40 19.23
CA CYS A 159 -8.45 1.12 18.15
C CYS A 159 -7.76 1.02 16.77
N TYR A 160 -6.66 1.77 16.57
CA TYR A 160 -5.98 1.88 15.28
C TYR A 160 -4.84 0.87 15.10
N TRP A 161 -3.93 0.79 16.08
CA TRP A 161 -2.68 0.06 15.96
C TRP A 161 -2.82 -1.47 15.94
N PRO A 162 -3.83 -2.11 16.55
CA PRO A 162 -4.01 -3.55 16.42
C PRO A 162 -4.30 -4.01 14.99
N PHE A 163 -5.09 -3.26 14.23
CA PHE A 163 -5.36 -3.58 12.82
C PHE A 163 -4.06 -3.53 11.99
N ILE A 164 -3.28 -2.47 12.17
CA ILE A 164 -1.98 -2.32 11.50
C ILE A 164 -0.99 -3.40 11.95
N SER A 165 -0.97 -3.73 13.25
CA SER A 165 -0.13 -4.78 13.82
C SER A 165 -0.48 -6.15 13.26
N PHE A 166 -1.77 -6.45 13.09
CA PHE A 166 -2.23 -7.69 12.46
C PHE A 166 -1.67 -7.82 11.04
N ILE A 167 -1.83 -6.78 10.21
CA ILE A 167 -1.33 -6.78 8.83
C ILE A 167 0.20 -6.95 8.81
N ASN A 168 0.91 -6.21 9.67
CA ASN A 168 2.36 -6.27 9.79
C ASN A 168 2.87 -7.65 10.20
N PHE A 169 2.27 -8.29 11.20
CA PHE A 169 2.74 -9.59 11.68
C PHE A 169 2.28 -10.76 10.80
N ARG A 170 1.12 -10.66 10.14
CA ARG A 170 0.53 -11.73 9.29
C ARG A 170 1.13 -11.78 7.89
N TYR A 171 1.19 -10.63 7.21
CA TYR A 171 1.44 -10.58 5.76
C TYR A 171 2.84 -10.04 5.42
N ILE A 172 3.42 -9.20 6.27
CA ILE A 172 4.62 -8.43 5.91
C ILE A 172 5.88 -9.11 6.47
N PRO A 173 6.90 -9.37 5.63
CA PRO A 173 8.20 -9.87 6.09
C PRO A 173 8.90 -8.86 7.01
N LEU A 174 9.68 -9.35 7.97
CA LEU A 174 10.31 -8.54 9.03
C LEU A 174 11.05 -7.30 8.51
N ASP A 175 11.77 -7.43 7.39
CA ASP A 175 12.57 -6.35 6.80
C ASP A 175 11.75 -5.18 6.24
N TYR A 176 10.47 -5.42 5.89
CA TYR A 176 9.59 -4.42 5.25
C TYR A 176 8.55 -3.83 6.21
N ARG A 177 8.37 -4.39 7.40
CA ARG A 177 7.43 -3.87 8.41
C ARG A 177 7.69 -2.42 8.80
N PRO A 178 8.95 -1.93 8.92
CA PRO A 178 9.18 -0.53 9.23
C PRO A 178 8.61 0.42 8.18
N PHE A 179 8.59 0.03 6.91
CA PHE A 179 8.00 0.83 5.83
C PHE A 179 6.48 0.97 6.00
N VAL A 180 5.77 -0.14 6.23
CA VAL A 180 4.32 -0.11 6.43
C VAL A 180 3.95 0.57 7.76
N GLY A 181 4.75 0.36 8.81
CA GLY A 181 4.61 1.10 10.07
C GLY A 181 4.80 2.60 9.89
N SER A 182 5.72 3.02 9.02
CA SER A 182 5.93 4.44 8.71
C SER A 182 4.75 5.03 7.94
N LEU A 183 4.19 4.32 6.96
CA LEU A 183 2.99 4.78 6.24
C LEU A 183 1.78 4.91 7.16
N ALA A 184 1.55 3.90 8.00
CA ALA A 184 0.50 3.94 9.01
C ALA A 184 0.73 5.09 10.02
N GLY A 185 1.98 5.33 10.43
CA GLY A 185 2.35 6.45 11.27
C GLY A 185 2.00 7.82 10.68
N ALA A 186 2.16 7.98 9.36
CA ALA A 186 1.79 9.23 8.68
C ALA A 186 0.27 9.47 8.76
N ILE A 187 -0.52 8.43 8.50
CA ILE A 187 -1.99 8.47 8.62
C ILE A 187 -2.41 8.80 10.06
N TRP A 188 -1.78 8.16 11.04
CA TRP A 188 -2.01 8.41 12.45
C TRP A 188 -1.74 9.87 12.85
N ASN A 189 -0.64 10.45 12.37
CA ASN A 189 -0.29 11.85 12.64
C ASN A 189 -1.33 12.82 12.05
N ILE A 190 -1.81 12.57 10.83
CA ILE A 190 -2.88 13.36 10.21
C ILE A 190 -4.16 13.28 11.06
N TYR A 191 -4.52 12.08 11.53
CA TYR A 191 -5.71 11.87 12.36
C TYR A 191 -5.63 12.59 13.71
N ILE A 192 -4.51 12.44 14.46
CA ILE A 192 -4.35 13.13 15.75
C ILE A 192 -4.40 14.64 15.59
N SER A 193 -3.86 15.16 14.48
CA SER A 193 -3.94 16.58 14.14
C SER A 193 -5.38 17.05 13.98
N PHE A 194 -6.20 16.27 13.26
CA PHE A 194 -7.63 16.53 13.11
C PHE A 194 -8.39 16.49 14.45
N VAL A 195 -8.09 15.51 15.32
CA VAL A 195 -8.78 15.35 16.61
C VAL A 195 -8.38 16.43 17.62
N ALA A 196 -7.08 16.74 17.73
CA ALA A 196 -6.58 17.80 18.61
C ALA A 196 -7.21 19.14 18.24
N HIS A 197 -7.42 19.36 16.94
CA HIS A 197 -8.07 20.53 16.40
C HIS A 197 -9.56 20.64 16.76
N ASN A 198 -10.35 19.57 16.59
CA ASN A 198 -11.77 19.57 16.95
C ASN A 198 -11.99 19.74 18.47
N THR A 199 -11.12 19.14 19.29
CA THR A 199 -11.18 19.28 20.76
C THR A 199 -10.96 20.75 21.19
N THR A 200 -10.13 21.50 20.46
CA THR A 200 -9.85 22.92 20.75
C THR A 200 -11.05 23.81 20.42
N VAL A 201 -11.80 23.48 19.35
CA VAL A 201 -13.02 24.19 18.96
C VAL A 201 -14.14 23.97 20.00
N GLU A 202 -14.33 22.73 20.47
CA GLU A 202 -15.30 22.43 21.53
C GLU A 202 -14.93 23.12 22.86
N ASN A 203 -13.66 23.09 23.26
CA ASN A 203 -13.21 23.79 24.47
C ASN A 203 -13.36 25.31 24.36
N SER A 204 -13.16 25.90 23.18
CA SER A 204 -13.36 27.35 22.95
C SER A 204 -14.85 27.73 23.01
N ASN A 205 -15.75 26.86 22.55
CA ASN A 205 -17.19 27.04 22.68
C ASN A 205 -17.66 26.87 24.14
N ASN A 206 -17.12 25.90 24.86
CA ASN A 206 -17.40 25.71 26.28
C ASN A 206 -16.84 26.86 27.13
N THR A 207 -15.69 27.44 26.79
CA THR A 207 -15.12 28.59 27.51
C THR A 207 -15.91 29.88 27.30
N ARG A 208 -16.70 30.00 26.21
CA ARG A 208 -17.68 31.09 26.05
C ARG A 208 -18.97 30.88 26.85
N GLN A 209 -19.20 29.69 27.41
CA GLN A 209 -20.34 29.41 28.28
C GLN A 209 -19.99 29.28 29.77
N ILE A 210 -18.69 29.25 30.13
CA ILE A 210 -18.25 29.24 31.54
C ILE A 210 -18.13 30.69 32.07
N SER A 211 -19.26 31.40 32.05
CA SER A 211 -19.50 32.54 32.95
C SER A 211 -20.75 32.32 33.81
N THR A 212 -21.38 31.15 33.76
CA THR A 212 -22.48 30.82 34.65
C THR A 212 -22.42 29.35 35.03
N GLU A 213 -22.27 29.16 36.34
CA GLU A 213 -22.52 27.94 37.12
C GLU A 213 -21.49 26.81 37.07
N THR A 214 -20.78 26.73 38.19
CA THR A 214 -20.00 25.56 38.58
C THR A 214 -20.89 24.54 39.30
N LYS A 215 -20.69 23.26 38.96
CA LYS A 215 -20.96 22.03 39.73
C LYS A 215 -22.43 21.62 39.94
N THR A 216 -22.86 20.56 39.23
CA THR A 216 -23.08 19.19 39.76
C THR A 216 -23.97 18.38 38.82
N LYS A 217 -23.42 17.33 38.19
CA LYS A 217 -24.03 15.99 37.99
C LYS A 217 -23.23 15.20 36.96
N THR A 218 -22.44 14.29 37.50
CA THR A 218 -21.66 13.30 36.77
C THR A 218 -22.52 12.07 36.53
N LYS A 219 -22.39 11.47 35.34
CA LYS A 219 -22.69 10.07 35.01
C LYS A 219 -24.16 9.59 35.11
N THR A 220 -24.99 9.95 34.13
CA THR A 220 -26.05 9.02 33.62
C THR A 220 -26.69 9.40 32.29
N ASN A 221 -26.56 10.63 31.76
CA ASN A 221 -27.38 11.05 30.59
C ASN A 221 -26.67 11.04 29.22
N PHE A 222 -25.40 10.65 29.14
CA PHE A 222 -24.61 10.81 27.91
C PHE A 222 -25.15 10.01 26.71
N LEU A 223 -25.77 8.84 26.94
CA LEU A 223 -26.33 7.98 25.88
C LEU A 223 -27.64 8.52 25.28
N SER A 224 -28.46 9.23 26.06
CA SER A 224 -29.76 9.76 25.58
C SER A 224 -29.57 10.99 24.69
N GLU A 225 -28.65 11.88 25.08
CA GLU A 225 -28.32 13.09 24.31
C GLU A 225 -27.58 12.77 23.00
N THR A 226 -26.81 11.67 22.94
CA THR A 226 -26.19 11.28 21.66
C THR A 226 -27.22 10.79 20.66
N ILE A 227 -28.23 10.04 21.10
CA ILE A 227 -29.25 9.46 20.22
C ILE A 227 -30.15 10.55 19.63
N GLU A 228 -30.61 11.52 20.43
CA GLU A 228 -31.41 12.63 19.90
C GLU A 228 -30.62 13.52 18.94
N ASN A 229 -29.35 13.81 19.24
CA ASN A 229 -28.49 14.59 18.35
C ASN A 229 -28.16 13.83 17.06
N ILE A 230 -28.00 12.51 17.10
CA ILE A 230 -27.83 11.68 15.90
C ILE A 230 -29.11 11.68 15.06
N ILE A 231 -30.30 11.60 15.66
CA ILE A 231 -31.57 11.67 14.94
C ILE A 231 -31.78 13.04 14.30
N LEU A 232 -31.42 14.13 14.99
CA LEU A 232 -31.48 15.49 14.47
C LEU A 232 -30.50 15.71 13.31
N VAL A 233 -29.28 15.17 13.42
CA VAL A 233 -28.27 15.22 12.36
C VAL A 233 -28.70 14.37 11.15
N LEU A 234 -29.24 13.17 11.37
CA LEU A 234 -29.77 12.33 10.28
C LEU A 234 -30.95 13.00 9.57
N ARG A 235 -31.85 13.66 10.32
CA ARG A 235 -32.99 14.41 9.74
C ARG A 235 -32.51 15.64 8.95
N LYS A 236 -31.45 16.31 9.41
CA LYS A 236 -30.82 17.43 8.70
C LYS A 236 -30.07 16.97 7.46
N ILE A 237 -29.39 15.83 7.51
CA ILE A 237 -28.69 15.22 6.36
C ILE A 237 -29.70 14.75 5.30
N LEU A 238 -30.81 14.12 5.71
CA LEU A 238 -31.87 13.70 4.80
C LEU A 238 -32.57 14.89 4.11
N ASN A 239 -32.84 15.99 4.84
CA ASN A 239 -33.43 17.19 4.23
C ASN A 239 -32.44 17.99 3.35
N THR A 240 -31.14 17.94 3.65
CA THR A 240 -30.10 18.55 2.80
C THR A 240 -29.82 17.70 1.54
N SER A 241 -30.26 16.43 1.53
CA SER A 241 -30.06 15.51 0.41
C SER A 241 -30.95 15.78 -0.80
N ASP A 242 -32.05 16.54 -0.68
CA ASP A 242 -32.92 16.82 -1.84
C ASP A 242 -32.53 18.08 -2.62
N GLN A 243 -31.81 19.03 -2.01
CA GLN A 243 -31.29 20.23 -2.70
C GLN A 243 -29.88 20.02 -3.30
N ASN A 244 -29.03 19.19 -2.67
CA ASN A 244 -27.64 18.95 -3.09
C ASN A 244 -27.41 17.70 -3.95
N LYS A 245 -28.47 17.07 -4.47
CA LYS A 245 -28.34 15.86 -5.31
C LYS A 245 -27.45 16.09 -6.55
N LYS A 246 -27.38 17.32 -7.09
CA LYS A 246 -26.52 17.66 -8.23
C LYS A 246 -25.02 17.68 -7.91
N ASP A 247 -24.63 17.90 -6.65
CA ASP A 247 -23.22 18.01 -6.26
C ASP A 247 -22.60 16.67 -5.83
N PHE A 248 -23.43 15.70 -5.44
CA PHE A 248 -22.97 14.37 -4.99
C PHE A 248 -22.80 13.36 -6.13
N PHE A 249 -23.53 13.51 -7.23
CA PHE A 249 -23.34 12.67 -8.42
C PHE A 249 -22.19 13.23 -9.27
N PHE A 250 -20.98 12.73 -9.03
CA PHE A 250 -19.81 13.05 -9.85
C PHE A 250 -19.92 12.50 -11.27
N VAL A 251 -20.82 11.55 -11.51
CA VAL A 251 -20.97 10.82 -12.76
C VAL A 251 -22.45 10.75 -13.15
N GLY A 252 -22.78 11.26 -14.33
CA GLY A 252 -24.08 11.14 -14.98
C GLY A 252 -24.02 10.15 -16.15
N ILE A 253 -25.15 9.56 -16.53
CA ILE A 253 -25.24 8.67 -17.69
C ILE A 253 -25.90 9.43 -18.84
N GLN A 254 -25.19 9.58 -19.95
CA GLN A 254 -25.73 10.11 -21.20
C GLN A 254 -25.89 8.96 -22.21
N PRO A 255 -27.08 8.74 -22.79
CA PRO A 255 -27.35 7.58 -23.66
C PRO A 255 -26.41 7.45 -24.87
N SER A 256 -25.86 8.56 -25.36
CA SER A 256 -24.95 8.60 -26.51
C SER A 256 -23.46 8.48 -26.16
N PHE A 257 -23.07 8.72 -24.90
CA PHE A 257 -21.67 8.82 -24.46
C PHE A 257 -21.32 7.95 -23.24
N GLY A 258 -22.29 7.26 -22.65
CA GLY A 258 -22.09 6.50 -21.42
C GLY A 258 -21.93 7.41 -20.20
N CYS A 259 -20.98 7.09 -19.30
CA CYS A 259 -20.73 7.88 -18.10
C CYS A 259 -19.97 9.17 -18.40
N ILE A 260 -20.58 10.32 -18.12
CA ILE A 260 -19.95 11.63 -18.16
C ILE A 260 -19.72 12.15 -16.74
N ILE A 261 -18.62 12.87 -16.55
CA ILE A 261 -18.35 13.55 -15.28
C ILE A 261 -19.09 14.88 -15.29
N LEU A 262 -19.93 15.14 -14.29
CA LEU A 262 -20.73 16.37 -14.20
C LEU A 262 -20.00 17.52 -13.49
N ASN A 263 -19.03 17.19 -12.63
CA ASN A 263 -18.35 18.16 -11.78
C ASN A 263 -17.01 18.63 -12.37
N GLU A 264 -16.87 19.93 -12.64
CA GLU A 264 -15.67 20.51 -13.26
C GLU A 264 -14.39 20.31 -12.43
N ASN A 265 -14.47 20.40 -11.10
CA ASN A 265 -13.32 20.14 -10.23
C ASN A 265 -12.86 18.68 -10.30
N PHE A 266 -13.81 17.76 -10.51
CA PHE A 266 -13.49 16.34 -10.66
C PHE A 266 -12.88 16.02 -12.03
N ILE A 267 -13.24 16.77 -13.08
CA ILE A 267 -12.61 16.70 -14.41
C ILE A 267 -11.13 17.08 -14.33
N GLU A 268 -10.80 18.18 -13.65
CA GLU A 268 -9.41 18.61 -13.43
C GLU A 268 -8.62 17.57 -12.64
N TYR A 269 -9.19 17.04 -11.56
CA TYR A 269 -8.56 15.97 -10.77
C TYR A 269 -8.35 14.70 -11.60
N ALA A 270 -9.37 14.26 -12.34
CA ALA A 270 -9.30 13.04 -13.13
C ALA A 270 -8.24 13.15 -14.24
N SER A 271 -8.22 14.27 -14.97
CA SER A 271 -7.30 14.50 -16.09
C SER A 271 -5.86 14.73 -15.64
N TYR A 272 -5.60 15.67 -14.72
CA TYR A 272 -4.24 16.06 -14.34
C TYR A 272 -3.59 15.11 -13.35
N PHE A 273 -4.38 14.46 -12.48
CA PHE A 273 -3.85 13.63 -11.42
C PHE A 273 -4.12 12.15 -11.64
N PHE A 274 -5.38 11.73 -11.78
CA PHE A 274 -5.70 10.30 -11.80
C PHE A 274 -5.15 9.58 -13.06
N TYR A 275 -5.55 10.01 -14.26
CA TYR A 275 -5.12 9.33 -15.48
C TYR A 275 -3.62 9.51 -15.76
N LEU A 276 -3.09 10.71 -15.52
CA LEU A 276 -1.67 10.99 -15.75
C LEU A 276 -0.76 10.25 -14.76
N VAL A 277 -1.04 10.33 -13.46
CA VAL A 277 -0.16 9.78 -12.41
C VAL A 277 -0.45 8.31 -12.18
N PHE A 278 -1.69 7.94 -11.88
CA PHE A 278 -2.03 6.57 -11.46
C PHE A 278 -2.20 5.61 -12.63
N ALA A 279 -2.82 6.02 -13.73
CA ALA A 279 -3.01 5.14 -14.89
C ALA A 279 -1.79 5.15 -15.85
N GLY A 280 -1.06 6.27 -15.93
CA GLY A 280 0.08 6.45 -16.83
C GLY A 280 1.45 6.26 -16.15
N LEU A 281 1.94 7.30 -15.47
CA LEU A 281 3.34 7.37 -15.01
C LEU A 281 3.69 6.30 -13.99
N PHE A 282 2.84 6.08 -12.98
CA PHE A 282 3.16 5.19 -11.87
C PHE A 282 3.34 3.72 -12.30
N PRO A 283 2.43 3.10 -13.09
CA PRO A 283 2.63 1.74 -13.59
C PRO A 283 3.86 1.61 -14.49
N ILE A 284 4.11 2.59 -15.36
CA ILE A 284 5.25 2.58 -16.29
C ILE A 284 6.58 2.70 -15.55
N LEU A 285 6.67 3.60 -14.56
CA LEU A 285 7.88 3.79 -13.75
C LEU A 285 8.20 2.55 -12.93
N ILE A 286 7.18 1.94 -12.31
CA ILE A 286 7.34 0.71 -11.53
C ILE A 286 7.81 -0.44 -12.43
N ALA A 287 7.11 -0.68 -13.55
CA ALA A 287 7.45 -1.76 -14.47
C ALA A 287 8.86 -1.60 -15.05
N SER A 288 9.22 -0.37 -15.44
CA SER A 288 10.55 -0.05 -15.98
C SER A 288 11.64 -0.23 -14.92
N SER A 289 11.40 0.20 -13.68
CA SER A 289 12.34 0.04 -12.57
C SER A 289 12.60 -1.45 -12.26
N PHE A 290 11.54 -2.26 -12.16
CA PHE A 290 11.69 -3.69 -11.92
C PHE A 290 12.40 -4.41 -13.08
N SER A 291 12.09 -4.05 -14.33
CA SER A 291 12.78 -4.57 -15.52
C SER A 291 14.28 -4.25 -15.50
N LEU A 292 14.64 -2.99 -15.18
CA LEU A 292 16.03 -2.56 -15.08
C LEU A 292 16.77 -3.26 -13.94
N LEU A 293 16.14 -3.42 -12.78
CA LEU A 293 16.70 -4.14 -11.63
C LEU A 293 16.92 -5.61 -11.97
N ALA A 294 15.95 -6.27 -12.63
CA ALA A 294 16.10 -7.64 -13.10
C ALA A 294 17.29 -7.77 -14.06
N TYR A 295 17.41 -6.85 -15.02
CA TYR A 295 18.55 -6.81 -15.94
C TYR A 295 19.90 -6.63 -15.23
N ARG A 296 19.98 -5.68 -14.28
CA ARG A 296 21.21 -5.45 -13.49
C ARG A 296 21.58 -6.66 -12.64
N ASN A 297 20.59 -7.32 -12.03
CA ASN A 297 20.80 -8.51 -11.21
C ASN A 297 21.35 -9.65 -12.06
N VAL A 298 20.78 -9.92 -13.23
CA VAL A 298 21.27 -10.98 -14.13
C VAL A 298 22.67 -10.67 -14.67
N ARG A 299 23.01 -9.39 -14.94
CA ARG A 299 24.35 -9.00 -15.38
C ARG A 299 25.42 -9.12 -14.28
N ARG A 300 25.04 -8.95 -13.01
CA ARG A 300 25.95 -9.02 -11.85
C ARG A 300 26.27 -10.44 -11.36
N ILE A 301 25.62 -11.47 -11.89
CA ILE A 301 25.89 -12.87 -11.52
C ILE A 301 27.32 -13.28 -11.96
N ILE A 302 28.15 -13.69 -10.99
CA ILE A 302 29.53 -14.14 -11.19
C ILE A 302 29.53 -15.46 -11.98
N ARG A 303 30.31 -15.52 -13.07
CA ARG A 303 30.30 -16.62 -14.07
C ARG A 303 30.60 -18.01 -13.51
N ARG A 304 31.22 -18.13 -12.33
CA ARG A 304 31.73 -19.39 -11.75
C ARG A 304 30.79 -20.09 -10.76
N GLN A 305 29.76 -19.42 -10.23
CA GLN A 305 28.95 -19.96 -9.12
C GLN A 305 27.63 -20.66 -9.53
N ILE A 306 27.22 -20.62 -10.81
CA ILE A 306 25.89 -21.08 -11.22
C ILE A 306 25.96 -22.01 -12.46
N PRO A 307 25.22 -23.14 -12.46
CA PRO A 307 25.13 -24.05 -13.61
C PRO A 307 24.69 -23.33 -14.90
N ILE A 308 25.19 -23.79 -16.05
CA ILE A 308 25.01 -23.15 -17.36
C ILE A 308 23.53 -23.06 -17.75
N GLU A 309 22.73 -24.08 -17.42
CA GLU A 309 21.30 -24.11 -17.77
C GLU A 309 20.48 -23.02 -17.07
N ARG A 310 20.70 -22.82 -15.77
CA ARG A 310 20.01 -21.80 -14.98
C ARG A 310 20.31 -20.39 -15.51
N ARG A 311 21.55 -20.16 -15.96
CA ARG A 311 21.94 -18.89 -16.60
C ARG A 311 21.23 -18.63 -17.92
N ARG A 312 21.04 -19.65 -18.76
CA ARG A 312 20.28 -19.49 -20.02
C ARG A 312 18.83 -19.14 -19.73
N PHE A 313 18.23 -19.76 -18.72
CA PHE A 313 16.88 -19.49 -18.26
C PHE A 313 16.73 -18.05 -17.74
N ASP A 314 17.61 -17.60 -16.85
CA ASP A 314 17.57 -16.23 -16.30
C ASP A 314 17.74 -15.15 -17.40
N ARG A 315 18.63 -15.41 -18.37
CA ARG A 315 18.82 -14.51 -19.53
C ARG A 315 17.61 -14.49 -20.46
N GLN A 316 16.94 -15.63 -20.67
CA GLN A 316 15.71 -15.72 -21.46
C GLN A 316 14.56 -14.96 -20.79
N ILE A 317 14.36 -15.16 -19.49
CA ILE A 317 13.34 -14.44 -18.71
C ILE A 317 13.58 -12.94 -18.71
N THR A 318 14.83 -12.50 -18.54
CA THR A 318 15.14 -11.07 -18.53
C THR A 318 14.86 -10.42 -19.89
N LYS A 319 15.23 -11.09 -20.98
CA LYS A 319 14.89 -10.61 -22.34
C LYS A 319 13.38 -10.53 -22.54
N MET A 320 12.65 -11.56 -22.12
CA MET A 320 11.20 -11.61 -22.18
C MET A 320 10.55 -10.46 -21.39
N ILE A 321 10.98 -10.24 -20.14
CA ILE A 321 10.49 -9.14 -19.28
C ILE A 321 10.75 -7.78 -19.93
N PHE A 322 11.93 -7.58 -20.52
CA PHE A 322 12.25 -6.34 -21.22
C PHE A 322 11.28 -6.06 -22.37
N PHE A 323 11.09 -7.02 -23.29
CA PHE A 323 10.14 -6.88 -24.39
C PHE A 323 8.70 -6.67 -23.89
N ARG A 324 8.32 -7.36 -22.80
CA ARG A 324 7.00 -7.21 -22.20
C ARG A 324 6.76 -5.79 -21.69
N VAL A 325 7.75 -5.17 -21.03
CA VAL A 325 7.63 -3.80 -20.52
C VAL A 325 7.61 -2.78 -21.67
N VAL A 326 8.42 -2.99 -22.71
CA VAL A 326 8.37 -2.13 -23.91
C VAL A 326 6.98 -2.15 -24.56
N LEU A 327 6.42 -3.33 -24.78
CA LEU A 327 5.08 -3.48 -25.36
C LEU A 327 4.00 -2.91 -24.43
N PHE A 328 4.13 -3.11 -23.11
CA PHE A 328 3.23 -2.52 -22.12
C PHE A 328 3.17 -0.99 -22.23
N VAL A 329 4.32 -0.33 -22.38
CA VAL A 329 4.40 1.13 -22.58
C VAL A 329 3.74 1.54 -23.89
N ILE A 330 4.03 0.84 -25.00
CA ILE A 330 3.46 1.14 -26.32
C ILE A 330 1.93 1.03 -26.35
N PHE A 331 1.34 0.03 -25.69
CA PHE A 331 -0.11 -0.16 -25.68
C PHE A 331 -0.84 0.68 -24.63
N THR A 332 -0.20 1.01 -23.51
CA THR A 332 -0.84 1.74 -22.41
C THR A 332 -0.81 3.26 -22.63
N LEU A 333 0.28 3.81 -23.18
CA LEU A 333 0.41 5.26 -23.38
C LEU A 333 -0.72 5.86 -24.25
N PRO A 334 -1.05 5.32 -25.43
CA PRO A 334 -2.09 5.89 -26.28
C PRO A 334 -3.47 5.91 -25.60
N TYR A 335 -3.79 4.86 -24.85
CA TYR A 335 -5.03 4.78 -24.08
C TYR A 335 -5.07 5.83 -22.95
N THR A 336 -3.97 6.03 -22.22
CA THR A 336 -3.92 7.05 -21.17
C THR A 336 -4.07 8.47 -21.72
N ILE A 337 -3.49 8.75 -22.89
CA ILE A 337 -3.65 10.03 -23.59
C ILE A 337 -5.11 10.21 -24.02
N TYR A 338 -5.72 9.15 -24.55
CA TYR A 338 -7.14 9.16 -24.92
C TYR A 338 -8.06 9.42 -23.72
N CYS A 339 -7.84 8.79 -22.56
CA CYS A 339 -8.66 9.04 -21.37
C CYS A 339 -8.59 10.51 -20.91
N ILE A 340 -7.41 11.14 -20.99
CA ILE A 340 -7.25 12.56 -20.67
C ILE A 340 -8.02 13.42 -21.68
N TYR A 341 -7.92 13.10 -22.97
CA TYR A 341 -8.66 13.78 -24.02
C TYR A 341 -10.19 13.64 -23.86
N ALA A 342 -10.67 12.42 -23.62
CA ALA A 342 -12.09 12.10 -23.50
C ALA A 342 -12.78 12.77 -22.30
N VAL A 343 -12.04 13.01 -21.20
CA VAL A 343 -12.58 13.69 -20.02
C VAL A 343 -12.65 15.21 -20.19
N ASN A 344 -11.80 15.78 -21.06
CA ASN A 344 -11.73 17.23 -21.27
C ASN A 344 -12.59 17.73 -22.44
N ILE A 345 -13.11 16.83 -23.28
CA ILE A 345 -13.94 17.23 -24.42
C ILE A 345 -15.38 17.53 -23.98
N LYS A 346 -15.85 18.75 -24.27
CA LYS A 346 -17.27 19.12 -24.14
C LYS A 346 -17.90 18.99 -25.54
N ILE A 347 -18.68 17.93 -25.78
CA ILE A 347 -19.33 17.69 -27.07
C ILE A 347 -20.79 18.09 -26.98
N ASN A 348 -21.25 18.93 -27.92
CA ASN A 348 -22.65 19.27 -28.04
C ASN A 348 -23.44 18.05 -28.51
N SER A 349 -24.57 17.75 -27.86
CA SER A 349 -25.40 16.57 -28.14
C SER A 349 -26.07 16.54 -29.52
N ILE A 350 -25.88 17.59 -30.32
CA ILE A 350 -26.55 17.79 -31.62
C ILE A 350 -25.67 17.25 -32.78
N ASP A 351 -24.34 17.14 -32.60
CA ASP A 351 -23.40 16.80 -33.68
C ASP A 351 -23.18 15.28 -33.82
N VAL A 352 -24.13 14.57 -34.44
CA VAL A 352 -24.11 13.10 -34.60
C VAL A 352 -22.82 12.56 -35.24
N LEU A 353 -22.27 13.25 -36.23
CA LEU A 353 -21.01 12.85 -36.89
C LEU A 353 -19.82 12.86 -35.92
N ARG A 354 -19.75 13.86 -35.05
CA ARG A 354 -18.66 13.99 -34.07
C ARG A 354 -18.75 12.89 -33.02
N ILE A 355 -19.96 12.54 -32.58
CA ILE A 355 -20.21 11.42 -31.68
C ILE A 355 -19.69 10.10 -32.30
N ALA A 356 -19.98 9.86 -33.58
CA ALA A 356 -19.54 8.65 -34.27
C ALA A 356 -18.01 8.55 -34.41
N ILE A 357 -17.33 9.66 -34.72
CA ILE A 357 -15.86 9.72 -34.80
C ILE A 357 -15.24 9.41 -33.42
N GLU A 358 -15.77 10.03 -32.36
CA GLU A 358 -15.27 9.82 -31.00
C GLU A 358 -15.49 8.39 -30.50
N GLY A 359 -16.62 7.77 -30.85
CA GLY A 359 -16.88 6.35 -30.60
C GLY A 359 -15.90 5.42 -31.33
N LEU A 360 -15.56 5.72 -32.58
CA LEU A 360 -14.53 4.97 -33.32
C LEU A 360 -13.16 5.09 -32.62
N ILE A 361 -12.78 6.32 -32.26
CA ILE A 361 -11.52 6.59 -31.56
C ILE A 361 -11.47 5.82 -30.23
N GLN A 362 -12.56 5.81 -29.47
CA GLN A 362 -12.68 5.05 -28.22
C GLN A 362 -12.41 3.56 -28.45
N ILE A 363 -13.09 2.95 -29.43
CA ILE A 363 -12.97 1.51 -29.71
C ILE A 363 -11.54 1.18 -30.13
N VAL A 364 -10.91 2.03 -30.94
CA VAL A 364 -9.51 1.83 -31.38
C VAL A 364 -8.57 1.83 -30.18
N PHE A 365 -8.60 2.87 -29.33
CA PHE A 365 -7.68 2.95 -28.18
C PHE A 365 -7.96 1.89 -27.12
N LEU A 366 -9.22 1.53 -26.90
CA LEU A 366 -9.59 0.43 -26.02
C LEU A 366 -9.05 -0.91 -26.54
N SER A 367 -9.17 -1.16 -27.85
CA SER A 367 -8.61 -2.38 -28.48
C SER A 367 -7.09 -2.45 -28.33
N PHE A 368 -6.39 -1.32 -28.49
CA PHE A 368 -4.94 -1.24 -28.23
C PHE A 368 -4.59 -1.58 -26.79
N PHE A 369 -5.38 -1.09 -25.83
CA PHE A 369 -5.19 -1.41 -24.42
C PHE A 369 -5.44 -2.89 -24.14
N ASP A 370 -6.49 -3.48 -24.71
CA ASP A 370 -6.83 -4.90 -24.49
C ASP A 370 -5.83 -5.87 -25.13
N LEU A 371 -5.22 -5.48 -26.25
CA LEU A 371 -4.12 -6.22 -26.87
C LEU A 371 -2.94 -6.44 -25.92
N ASN A 372 -2.74 -5.54 -24.95
CA ASN A 372 -1.73 -5.71 -23.91
C ASN A 372 -1.90 -7.04 -23.17
N TYR A 373 -3.13 -7.45 -22.84
CA TYR A 373 -3.37 -8.71 -22.12
C TYR A 373 -3.07 -9.93 -23.00
N ALA A 374 -3.51 -9.91 -24.26
CA ALA A 374 -3.31 -10.99 -25.22
C ALA A 374 -1.83 -11.24 -25.55
N ILE A 375 -1.03 -10.17 -25.66
CA ILE A 375 0.39 -10.23 -26.03
C ILE A 375 1.25 -11.03 -25.06
N SER A 376 0.82 -11.19 -23.80
CA SER A 376 1.55 -12.01 -22.82
C SER A 376 1.84 -13.40 -23.36
N PHE A 377 0.83 -14.07 -23.90
CA PHE A 377 0.95 -15.43 -24.44
C PHE A 377 1.96 -15.50 -25.59
N TYR A 378 1.89 -14.57 -26.54
CA TYR A 378 2.78 -14.52 -27.70
C TYR A 378 4.22 -14.22 -27.30
N VAL A 379 4.44 -13.33 -26.32
CA VAL A 379 5.77 -13.04 -25.78
C VAL A 379 6.39 -14.29 -25.13
N PHE A 380 5.61 -15.08 -24.38
CA PHE A 380 6.07 -16.36 -23.83
C PHE A 380 6.40 -17.37 -24.94
N LEU A 381 5.57 -17.44 -25.98
CA LEU A 381 5.77 -18.30 -27.13
C LEU A 381 7.07 -17.99 -27.88
N VAL A 382 7.36 -16.71 -28.13
CA VAL A 382 8.56 -16.28 -28.88
C VAL A 382 9.81 -16.38 -28.01
N SER A 383 9.73 -15.99 -26.73
CA SER A 383 10.90 -15.82 -25.87
C SER A 383 11.44 -17.13 -25.28
N ILE A 384 10.60 -18.15 -25.10
CA ILE A 384 10.95 -19.38 -24.38
C ILE A 384 10.90 -20.61 -25.31
N PRO A 385 12.05 -21.13 -25.78
CA PRO A 385 12.10 -22.33 -26.60
C PRO A 385 11.52 -23.58 -25.95
N ARG A 386 11.67 -23.72 -24.62
CA ARG A 386 11.09 -24.82 -23.84
C ARG A 386 9.56 -24.81 -23.88
N TYR A 387 8.96 -23.61 -23.77
CA TYR A 387 7.51 -23.42 -23.85
C TYR A 387 6.98 -23.81 -25.24
N ARG A 388 7.68 -23.43 -26.32
CA ARG A 388 7.32 -23.88 -27.68
C ARG A 388 7.29 -25.40 -27.82
N ARG A 389 8.26 -26.10 -27.22
CA ARG A 389 8.28 -27.57 -27.24
C ARG A 389 7.13 -28.18 -26.45
N GLN A 390 6.80 -27.62 -25.29
CA GLN A 390 5.65 -28.08 -24.49
C GLN A 390 4.32 -27.81 -25.20
N VAL A 391 4.13 -26.62 -25.77
CA VAL A 391 2.94 -26.29 -26.57
C VAL A 391 2.82 -27.23 -27.77
N LYS A 392 3.92 -27.46 -28.50
CA LYS A 392 3.95 -28.43 -29.60
C LYS A 392 3.65 -29.85 -29.12
N TYR A 393 4.16 -30.26 -27.96
CA TYR A 393 3.87 -31.57 -27.37
C TYR A 393 2.40 -31.72 -26.96
N VAL A 394 1.79 -30.70 -26.36
CA VAL A 394 0.37 -30.76 -25.97
C VAL A 394 -0.53 -30.73 -27.21
N LEU A 395 -0.26 -29.85 -28.17
CA LEU A 395 -1.05 -29.72 -29.40
C LEU A 395 -0.90 -30.94 -30.32
N ILE A 396 0.30 -31.52 -30.42
CA ILE A 396 0.51 -32.71 -31.25
C ILE A 396 0.16 -33.97 -30.47
N ASN A 397 0.67 -34.20 -29.26
CA ASN A 397 0.51 -35.51 -28.64
C ASN A 397 -0.86 -35.71 -27.98
N LYS A 398 -1.46 -34.66 -27.40
CA LYS A 398 -2.75 -34.80 -26.69
C LYS A 398 -3.94 -34.74 -27.64
N TYR A 399 -3.95 -33.77 -28.57
CA TYR A 399 -5.04 -33.63 -29.54
C TYR A 399 -4.99 -34.66 -30.66
N TRP A 400 -3.80 -35.06 -31.12
CA TRP A 400 -3.67 -36.07 -32.18
C TRP A 400 -3.99 -37.49 -31.65
N GLN A 401 -3.73 -37.78 -30.37
CA GLN A 401 -4.25 -39.01 -29.74
C GLN A 401 -5.76 -38.98 -29.52
N GLN A 402 -6.33 -37.85 -29.14
CA GLN A 402 -7.80 -37.71 -29.02
C GLN A 402 -8.50 -37.81 -30.39
N LEU A 403 -7.95 -37.18 -31.43
CA LEU A 403 -8.42 -37.32 -32.82
C LEU A 403 -8.26 -38.75 -33.34
N LYS A 404 -7.15 -39.42 -33.02
CA LYS A 404 -6.94 -40.83 -33.39
C LYS A 404 -7.98 -41.75 -32.71
N ASN A 405 -8.31 -41.49 -31.45
CA ASN A 405 -9.33 -42.25 -30.72
C ASN A 405 -10.77 -41.92 -31.18
N TRP A 406 -11.02 -40.73 -31.74
CA TRP A 406 -12.32 -40.35 -32.32
C TRP A 406 -12.49 -40.88 -33.75
N CYS A 407 -11.45 -40.87 -34.58
CA CYS A 407 -11.50 -41.35 -35.96
C CYS A 407 -11.33 -42.87 -36.09
N PHE A 408 -10.69 -43.52 -35.11
CA PHE A 408 -10.53 -44.98 -35.05
C PHE A 408 -10.80 -45.46 -33.61
N PRO A 409 -12.07 -45.75 -33.26
CA PRO A 409 -12.36 -46.49 -32.05
C PRO A 409 -11.78 -47.89 -32.23
N ILE A 410 -10.74 -48.24 -31.49
CA ILE A 410 -10.21 -49.60 -31.49
C ILE A 410 -11.23 -50.47 -30.75
N GLU A 411 -12.01 -51.23 -31.49
CA GLU A 411 -12.79 -52.35 -30.98
C GLU A 411 -11.83 -53.50 -30.68
N ASN A 412 -11.27 -53.52 -29.48
CA ASN A 412 -10.56 -54.67 -28.94
C ASN A 412 -11.09 -54.95 -27.52
N GLN A 413 -12.24 -55.63 -27.45
CA GLN A 413 -12.49 -56.57 -26.36
C GLN A 413 -12.01 -57.94 -26.80
N VAL A 414 -10.74 -58.25 -26.56
CA VAL A 414 -10.28 -59.64 -26.44
C VAL A 414 -9.60 -59.75 -25.09
N HIS A 415 -10.32 -60.37 -24.15
CA HIS A 415 -9.83 -60.79 -22.84
C HIS A 415 -8.62 -61.72 -23.00
N PRO A 416 -7.51 -61.53 -22.27
CA PRO A 416 -6.44 -62.50 -22.18
C PRO A 416 -6.62 -63.34 -20.91
N GLU A 417 -7.43 -64.40 -20.98
CA GLU A 417 -7.33 -65.51 -20.03
C GLU A 417 -7.38 -66.82 -20.80
N ASN A 418 -6.49 -67.74 -20.43
CA ASN A 418 -6.34 -69.14 -20.89
C ASN A 418 -5.22 -69.44 -21.88
N ILE A 419 -3.96 -69.20 -21.49
CA ILE A 419 -2.85 -70.13 -21.82
C ILE A 419 -1.88 -70.17 -20.63
N ALA A 420 -2.12 -71.05 -19.65
CA ALA A 420 -1.09 -71.61 -18.77
C ALA A 420 -1.68 -72.68 -17.83
N THR A 421 -1.80 -73.93 -18.27
CA THR A 421 -1.64 -75.12 -17.42
C THR A 421 -1.60 -76.37 -18.31
N SER A 422 -0.41 -76.86 -18.65
CA SER A 422 -0.15 -78.26 -18.98
C SER A 422 1.34 -78.47 -19.26
N HIS A 423 2.17 -78.41 -18.22
CA HIS A 423 3.43 -79.14 -18.19
C HIS A 423 3.49 -79.87 -16.85
N ALA A 424 3.20 -81.18 -16.88
CA ALA A 424 3.75 -82.17 -15.97
C ALA A 424 3.52 -83.55 -16.60
N ASN A 425 4.57 -84.39 -16.53
CA ASN A 425 4.65 -85.83 -16.83
C ASN A 425 4.90 -86.20 -18.31
N ILE A 426 5.92 -86.95 -18.73
CA ILE A 426 6.88 -87.88 -18.10
C ILE A 426 8.07 -88.07 -19.10
N ASP A 427 9.30 -88.21 -18.58
CA ASP A 427 10.55 -88.63 -19.27
C ASP A 427 10.48 -90.08 -19.82
N PRO A 428 11.58 -90.76 -20.19
CA PRO A 428 12.45 -90.60 -21.36
C PRO A 428 12.54 -91.91 -22.20
N GLU A 429 13.01 -91.83 -23.45
CA GLU A 429 13.94 -92.80 -24.08
C GLU A 429 14.40 -92.30 -25.46
#